data_AF-A0A964NRZ8-F1
#
_entry.id   AF-A0A964NRZ8-F1
#
_cell.length_a   1.000
_cell.length_b   1.000
_cell.length_c   1.000
_cell.angle_alpha   90.00
_cell.angle_beta   90.00
_cell.angle_gamma   90.00
#
_symmetry.space_group_name_H-M   'P 1'
#
loop_
_entity.id
_entity.type
_entity.pdbx_description
1 polymer ?
#
loop_
_entity_poly.entity_id
_entity_poly.type
_entity_poly.pdbx_seq_one_letter_code
_entity_poly.pdbx_strand_id
1 'polypeptide(L)'
;MRPFNALAPPRLMGHFQHHDVDVLSAPFDIFTFDFIGRDRHPTERRTLTIPITTTGRALGVLQWLRIDLDAETSFENHPLDPNPASGWQNIIYCFPEPIDVRPGDSLRLIAEHDRTKILICLDPTSTPR
;
A
#
# COMPACT_ATOMS: atom_id res chain seq x y z
N MET A 1 -23.88 2.37 7.77
CA MET A 1 -23.42 2.07 6.40
C MET A 1 -24.39 2.67 5.39
N ARG A 2 -23.94 3.59 4.52
CA ARG A 2 -24.78 4.13 3.45
C ARG A 2 -24.66 3.24 2.19
N PRO A 3 -25.74 2.97 1.44
CA PRO A 3 -25.74 2.05 0.27
C PRO A 3 -24.72 2.39 -0.83
N PHE A 4 -24.27 3.64 -0.90
CA PHE A 4 -23.38 4.15 -1.94
C PHE A 4 -21.96 3.54 -1.89
N ASN A 5 -21.43 3.26 -0.70
CA ASN A 5 -20.06 2.73 -0.56
C ASN A 5 -19.93 1.28 -1.06
N ALA A 6 -21.04 0.53 -1.13
CA ALA A 6 -21.03 -0.84 -1.64
C ALA A 6 -20.67 -0.94 -3.13
N LEU A 7 -20.78 0.18 -3.86
CA LEU A 7 -20.44 0.26 -5.28
C LEU A 7 -19.09 0.93 -5.53
N ALA A 8 -18.40 1.38 -4.48
CA ALA A 8 -17.08 1.99 -4.62
C ALA A 8 -16.06 0.93 -5.08
N PRO A 9 -15.15 1.28 -6.01
CA PRO A 9 -14.11 0.36 -6.43
C PRO A 9 -13.17 0.05 -5.25
N PRO A 10 -12.75 -1.21 -5.07
CA PRO A 10 -11.88 -1.61 -3.95
C PRO A 10 -10.44 -1.10 -4.09
N ARG A 11 -10.08 -0.56 -5.26
CA ARG A 11 -8.83 0.15 -5.48
C ARG A 11 -9.02 1.31 -6.44
N LEU A 12 -8.26 2.38 -6.22
CA LEU A 12 -8.19 3.54 -7.11
C LEU A 12 -6.76 3.72 -7.57
N MET A 13 -6.57 4.13 -8.83
CA MET A 13 -5.27 4.47 -9.40
C MET A 13 -5.24 5.97 -9.67
N GLY A 14 -4.13 6.63 -9.38
CA GLY A 14 -4.00 8.07 -9.56
C GLY A 14 -2.61 8.59 -9.24
N HIS A 15 -2.40 9.88 -9.51
CA HIS A 15 -1.18 10.59 -9.13
C HIS A 15 -1.39 11.23 -7.75
N PHE A 16 -1.16 10.45 -6.68
CA PHE A 16 -1.45 10.89 -5.31
C PHE A 16 -0.46 11.96 -4.80
N GLN A 17 0.61 12.23 -5.54
CA GLN A 17 1.57 13.32 -5.31
C GLN A 17 0.98 14.74 -5.28
N HIS A 18 -0.28 14.91 -5.67
CA HIS A 18 -0.99 16.20 -5.64
C HIS A 18 -2.16 16.22 -4.66
N HIS A 19 -2.29 15.20 -3.83
CA HIS A 19 -3.36 15.07 -2.86
C HIS A 19 -2.79 15.16 -1.43
N ASP A 20 -3.53 15.80 -0.53
CA ASP A 20 -3.24 15.72 0.89
C ASP A 20 -3.56 14.31 1.39
N VAL A 21 -2.54 13.57 1.82
CA VAL A 21 -2.65 12.22 2.35
C VAL A 21 -2.17 12.21 3.79
N ASP A 22 -3.06 11.83 4.71
CA ASP A 22 -2.69 11.62 6.11
C ASP A 22 -1.97 10.28 6.29
N VAL A 23 -0.70 10.34 6.66
CA VAL A 23 0.15 9.16 6.86
C VAL A 23 0.02 8.65 8.28
N LEU A 24 -0.45 7.42 8.41
CA LEU A 24 -0.78 6.81 9.72
C LEU A 24 0.26 5.82 10.22
N SER A 25 1.22 5.45 9.38
CA SER A 25 2.34 4.54 9.69
C SER A 25 3.61 4.96 8.95
N ALA A 26 4.76 4.43 9.37
CA ALA A 26 5.95 4.43 8.52
C ALA A 26 5.69 3.65 7.20
N PRO A 27 6.42 3.95 6.11
CA PRO A 27 6.41 3.12 4.91
C PRO A 27 6.95 1.72 5.23
N PHE A 28 6.49 0.71 4.48
CA PHE A 28 6.89 -0.68 4.67
C PHE A 28 6.92 -1.44 3.35
N ASP A 29 7.84 -2.40 3.24
CA ASP A 29 7.94 -3.27 2.08
C ASP A 29 6.90 -4.39 2.15
N ILE A 30 6.12 -4.51 1.08
CA ILE A 30 5.15 -5.60 0.94
C ILE A 30 5.82 -6.78 0.24
N PHE A 31 6.38 -6.55 -0.95
CA PHE A 31 7.08 -7.54 -1.76
C PHE A 31 8.37 -6.93 -2.34
N THR A 32 9.38 -7.77 -2.49
CA THR A 32 10.67 -7.41 -3.11
C THR A 32 10.95 -8.42 -4.21
N PHE A 33 11.30 -7.94 -5.40
CA PHE A 33 11.57 -8.76 -6.57
C PHE A 33 13.04 -8.56 -6.99
N ASP A 34 13.85 -9.60 -6.83
CA ASP A 34 15.24 -9.64 -7.31
C ASP A 34 15.30 -10.17 -8.74
N PHE A 35 15.38 -9.26 -9.71
CA PHE A 35 15.42 -9.60 -11.14
C PHE A 35 16.82 -10.01 -11.66
N ILE A 36 17.86 -9.92 -10.82
CA ILE A 36 19.25 -10.26 -11.21
C ILE A 36 19.63 -11.64 -10.66
N GLY A 37 19.37 -11.88 -9.38
CA GLY A 37 19.75 -13.09 -8.68
C GLY A 37 18.71 -14.21 -8.74
N ARG A 38 17.51 -13.96 -9.28
CA ARG A 38 16.43 -14.96 -9.35
C ARG A 38 15.71 -14.97 -10.69
N ASP A 39 15.57 -16.17 -11.25
CA ASP A 39 14.85 -16.39 -12.52
C ASP A 39 13.33 -16.50 -12.34
N ARG A 40 12.85 -16.64 -11.08
CA ARG A 40 11.43 -16.86 -10.80
C ARG A 40 10.97 -16.20 -9.52
N HIS A 41 9.82 -15.56 -9.63
CA HIS A 41 9.03 -15.04 -8.51
C HIS A 41 7.70 -15.79 -8.47
N PRO A 42 7.58 -16.87 -7.67
CA PRO A 42 6.33 -17.61 -7.53
C PRO A 42 5.26 -16.74 -6.86
N THR A 43 4.00 -17.15 -6.96
CA THR A 43 2.91 -16.56 -6.18
C THR A 43 3.27 -16.55 -4.69
N GLU A 44 3.03 -15.42 -4.04
CA GLU A 44 3.29 -15.24 -2.62
C GLU A 44 2.08 -14.61 -1.93
N ARG A 45 1.84 -15.01 -0.67
CA ARG A 45 0.87 -14.42 0.24
C ARG A 45 1.54 -14.12 1.57
N ARG A 46 1.38 -12.90 2.07
CA ARG A 46 1.93 -12.42 3.34
C ARG A 46 0.83 -11.86 4.23
N THR A 47 1.03 -12.00 5.53
CA THR A 47 0.27 -11.27 6.55
C THR A 47 1.22 -10.30 7.23
N LEU A 48 0.92 -9.01 7.15
CA LEU A 48 1.73 -7.93 7.70
C LEU A 48 1.01 -7.31 8.90
N THR A 49 1.73 -6.99 9.97
CA THR A 49 1.20 -6.23 11.10
C THR A 49 1.86 -4.87 11.10
N ILE A 50 1.06 -3.83 10.83
CA ILE A 50 1.52 -2.47 10.63
C ILE A 50 1.24 -1.64 11.88
N PRO A 51 2.28 -1.17 12.59
CA PRO A 51 2.11 -0.31 13.74
C PRO A 51 1.63 1.08 13.32
N ILE A 52 0.63 1.60 14.01
CA ILE A 52 0.14 2.96 13.80
C ILE A 52 0.99 3.93 14.60
N THR A 53 1.44 5.00 13.95
CA THR A 53 2.31 6.03 14.52
C THR A 53 1.58 7.37 14.69
N THR A 54 0.44 7.55 14.03
CA THR A 54 -0.31 8.81 14.02
C THR A 54 -1.80 8.52 14.21
N THR A 55 -2.48 9.30 15.06
CA THR A 55 -3.93 9.22 15.21
C THR A 55 -4.63 9.70 13.95
N GLY A 56 -5.64 8.97 13.48
CA GLY A 56 -6.42 9.37 12.32
C GLY A 56 -7.41 8.31 11.89
N ARG A 57 -7.86 8.41 10.64
CA ARG A 57 -8.87 7.53 10.06
C ARG A 57 -8.31 6.83 8.83
N ALA A 58 -7.98 5.56 8.97
CA ALA A 58 -7.41 4.75 7.90
C ALA A 58 -8.47 4.40 6.85
N LEU A 59 -8.28 4.91 5.63
CA LEU A 59 -9.16 4.63 4.49
C LEU A 59 -8.68 3.45 3.63
N GLY A 60 -7.40 3.08 3.77
CA GLY A 60 -6.78 2.07 2.92
C GLY A 60 -5.26 2.09 3.00
N VAL A 61 -4.64 1.40 2.04
CA VAL A 61 -3.19 1.30 1.89
C VAL A 61 -2.77 1.92 0.57
N LEU A 62 -1.92 2.94 0.62
CA LEU A 62 -1.35 3.58 -0.56
C LEU A 62 -0.06 2.85 -0.97
N GLN A 63 -0.08 2.25 -2.15
CA GLN A 63 1.02 1.51 -2.76
C GLN A 63 1.73 2.36 -3.81
N TRP A 64 3.05 2.34 -3.75
CA TRP A 64 3.97 2.77 -4.81
C TRP A 64 5.04 1.71 -5.00
N LEU A 65 6.08 2.01 -5.77
CA LEU A 65 7.22 1.12 -5.96
C LEU A 65 8.53 1.90 -6.01
N ARG A 66 9.60 1.15 -5.76
CA ARG A 66 10.98 1.51 -6.01
C ARG A 66 11.61 0.44 -6.90
N ILE A 67 12.44 0.85 -7.85
CA ILE A 67 13.25 -0.02 -8.69
C ILE A 67 14.67 0.50 -8.64
N ASP A 68 15.60 -0.34 -8.20
CA ASP A 68 17.03 -0.07 -8.39
C ASP A 68 17.40 -0.51 -9.82
N LEU A 69 17.84 0.45 -10.64
CA LEU A 69 18.16 0.25 -12.05
C LEU A 69 19.60 -0.26 -12.23
N ASP A 70 20.49 0.20 -11.37
CA ASP A 70 21.88 -0.21 -11.26
C ASP A 70 22.37 0.02 -9.81
N ALA A 71 23.68 -0.05 -9.57
CA ALA A 71 24.26 0.09 -8.24
C ALA A 71 24.15 1.51 -7.64
N GLU A 72 23.91 2.53 -8.45
CA GLU A 72 23.92 3.95 -8.04
C GLU A 72 22.56 4.63 -8.29
N THR A 73 21.77 4.10 -9.23
CA THR A 73 20.54 4.72 -9.71
C THR A 73 19.32 3.93 -9.25
N SER A 74 18.40 4.62 -8.59
CA SER A 74 17.07 4.10 -8.25
C SER A 74 15.98 5.02 -8.78
N PHE A 75 14.91 4.41 -9.30
CA PHE A 75 13.66 5.08 -9.57
C PHE A 75 12.66 4.77 -8.45
N GLU A 76 11.96 5.78 -7.96
CA GLU A 76 10.88 5.63 -6.99
C GLU A 76 9.78 6.64 -7.29
N ASN A 77 8.52 6.23 -7.10
CA ASN A 77 7.35 7.10 -7.25
C ASN A 77 6.59 7.27 -5.93
N HIS A 78 7.33 7.48 -4.83
CA HIS A 78 6.78 7.68 -3.50
C HIS A 78 5.76 8.85 -3.49
N PRO A 79 4.54 8.66 -2.98
CA PRO A 79 3.48 9.64 -3.11
C PRO A 79 3.73 10.95 -2.36
N LEU A 80 4.59 10.93 -1.34
CA LEU A 80 4.99 12.13 -0.58
C LEU A 80 6.33 12.74 -1.04
N ASP A 81 7.01 12.10 -1.98
CA ASP A 81 8.25 12.62 -2.57
C ASP A 81 8.08 12.64 -4.09
N PRO A 82 7.42 13.69 -4.64
CA PRO A 82 7.01 13.73 -6.03
C PRO A 82 8.20 13.64 -6.96
N ASN A 83 8.23 12.59 -7.77
CA ASN A 83 9.19 12.47 -8.86
C ASN A 83 8.54 13.01 -10.16
N PRO A 84 8.94 14.20 -10.66
CA PRO A 84 8.32 14.79 -11.83
C PRO A 84 8.52 13.97 -13.12
N ALA A 85 9.49 13.05 -13.13
CA ALA A 85 9.70 12.12 -14.23
C ALA A 85 8.80 10.87 -14.15
N SER A 86 8.01 10.68 -13.08
CA SER A 86 7.15 9.51 -12.92
C SER A 86 5.90 9.59 -13.78
N GLY A 87 5.87 8.80 -14.85
CA GLY A 87 4.65 8.50 -15.60
C GLY A 87 3.75 7.44 -14.95
N TRP A 88 4.16 6.85 -13.83
CA TRP A 88 3.42 5.77 -13.16
C TRP A 88 2.51 6.29 -12.05
N GLN A 89 1.28 5.79 -12.05
CA GLN A 89 0.28 6.07 -11.01
C GLN A 89 0.55 5.24 -9.75
N ASN A 90 0.19 5.81 -8.59
CA ASN A 90 0.08 5.05 -7.35
C ASN A 90 -1.27 4.33 -7.30
N ILE A 91 -1.39 3.36 -6.39
CA ILE A 91 -2.62 2.60 -6.17
C ILE A 91 -3.01 2.74 -4.71
N ILE A 92 -4.25 3.11 -4.42
CA ILE A 92 -4.81 2.95 -3.07
C ILE A 92 -5.73 1.73 -3.04
N TYR A 93 -5.51 0.83 -2.09
CA TYR A 93 -6.41 -0.28 -1.77
C TYR A 93 -7.31 0.16 -0.63
N CYS A 94 -8.58 0.38 -0.93
CA CYS A 94 -9.53 0.93 0.03
C CYS A 94 -10.02 -0.16 0.99
N PHE A 95 -10.12 0.16 2.27
CA PHE A 95 -10.82 -0.70 3.21
C PHE A 95 -12.33 -0.64 2.96
N PRO A 96 -13.07 -1.73 3.23
CA PRO A 96 -14.52 -1.73 3.06
C PRO A 96 -15.22 -0.65 3.89
N GLU A 97 -14.68 -0.37 5.07
CA GLU A 97 -15.06 0.74 5.93
C GLU A 97 -13.81 1.44 6.46
N PRO A 98 -13.85 2.77 6.66
CA PRO A 98 -12.80 3.48 7.36
C PRO A 98 -12.61 2.99 8.80
N ILE A 99 -11.35 2.97 9.28
CA ILE A 99 -10.99 2.51 10.62
C ILE A 99 -10.33 3.65 11.39
N ASP A 100 -10.89 4.02 12.54
CA ASP A 100 -10.24 4.98 13.43
C ASP A 100 -9.07 4.30 14.15
N VAL A 101 -7.91 4.96 14.16
CA VAL A 101 -6.67 4.43 14.72
C VAL A 101 -5.89 5.48 15.50
N ARG A 102 -5.02 5.03 16.40
CA ARG A 102 -4.12 5.85 17.22
C ARG A 102 -2.78 5.17 17.47
N PRO A 103 -1.74 5.91 17.90
CA PRO A 103 -0.47 5.31 18.28
C PRO A 103 -0.65 4.22 19.34
N GLY A 104 0.04 3.11 19.13
CA GLY A 104 -0.13 1.89 19.93
C GLY A 104 -1.01 0.85 19.26
N ASP A 105 -1.93 1.28 18.38
CA ASP A 105 -2.72 0.35 17.58
C ASP A 105 -1.86 -0.35 16.54
N SER A 106 -2.29 -1.54 16.10
CA SER A 106 -1.77 -2.19 14.88
C SER A 106 -2.90 -2.63 13.95
N LEU A 107 -2.68 -2.47 12.64
CA LEU A 107 -3.55 -3.02 11.60
C LEU A 107 -2.89 -4.22 10.95
N ARG A 108 -3.68 -5.27 10.70
CA ARG A 108 -3.19 -6.46 9.99
C ARG A 108 -3.66 -6.43 8.55
N LEU A 109 -2.71 -6.61 7.64
CA LEU A 109 -2.94 -6.63 6.20
C LEU A 109 -2.63 -8.02 5.65
N ILE A 110 -3.37 -8.42 4.62
CA ILE A 110 -3.05 -9.56 3.78
C ILE A 110 -2.64 -9.01 2.42
N ALA A 111 -1.46 -9.40 1.94
CA ALA A 111 -0.97 -9.04 0.63
C ALA A 111 -0.68 -10.31 -0.18
N GLU A 112 -1.05 -10.29 -1.46
CA GLU A 112 -0.92 -11.44 -2.36
C GLU A 112 -0.45 -10.97 -3.74
N HIS A 113 0.37 -11.76 -4.43
CA HIS A 113 0.66 -11.53 -5.85
C HIS A 113 0.73 -12.81 -6.67
N ASP A 114 0.35 -12.73 -7.94
CA ASP A 114 0.37 -13.86 -8.89
C ASP A 114 1.28 -13.63 -10.11
N ARG A 115 2.25 -12.71 -9.98
CA ARG A 115 3.17 -12.16 -10.99
C ARG A 115 2.57 -11.10 -11.89
N THR A 116 1.25 -11.06 -12.04
CA THR A 116 0.58 -10.07 -12.89
C THR A 116 -0.15 -9.00 -12.09
N LYS A 117 -0.54 -9.35 -10.86
CA LYS A 117 -1.30 -8.47 -9.97
C LYS A 117 -0.73 -8.55 -8.57
N ILE A 118 -0.85 -7.44 -7.86
CA ILE A 118 -0.74 -7.35 -6.42
C ILE A 118 -2.13 -7.03 -5.88
N LEU A 119 -2.49 -7.67 -4.78
CA LEU A 119 -3.70 -7.41 -4.02
C LEU A 119 -3.32 -7.17 -2.57
N ILE A 120 -3.87 -6.12 -1.98
CA ILE A 120 -3.71 -5.79 -0.57
C ILE A 120 -5.10 -5.61 0.00
N CYS A 121 -5.39 -6.26 1.12
CA CYS A 121 -6.62 -6.07 1.85
C CYS A 121 -6.37 -6.07 3.36
N LEU A 122 -7.33 -5.51 4.10
CA LEU A 122 -7.36 -5.66 5.55
C LEU A 122 -7.61 -7.14 5.89
N ASP A 123 -6.88 -7.67 6.86
CA ASP A 123 -7.21 -8.97 7.44
C ASP A 123 -8.59 -8.88 8.10
N PRO A 124 -9.56 -9.78 7.80
CA PRO A 124 -10.90 -9.74 8.40
C PRO A 124 -10.90 -9.82 9.93
N THR A 125 -9.82 -10.34 10.52
CA THR A 125 -9.62 -10.42 11.98
C THR A 125 -8.93 -9.20 12.56
N SER A 126 -8.54 -8.24 11.72
CA SER A 126 -7.89 -7.00 12.14
C SER A 126 -8.88 -6.11 12.89
N THR A 127 -8.62 -5.97 14.18
CA THR A 127 -9.19 -4.92 15.03
C THR A 127 -8.03 -4.07 15.53
N PRO A 128 -8.14 -2.73 15.58
CA PRO A 128 -7.14 -1.89 16.25
C PRO A 128 -6.94 -2.41 17.68
N ARG A 129 -5.70 -2.70 18.07
CA ARG A 129 -5.31 -3.20 19.39
C ARG A 129 -4.10 -2.47 19.88
#